data_AF-A0A8C9EYU1-F1
#
_entry.id   AF-A0A8C9EYU1-F1
#
_cell.length_a   1.000
_cell.length_b   1.000
_cell.length_c   1.000
_cell.angle_alpha   90.00
_cell.angle_beta   90.00
_cell.angle_gamma   90.00
#
_symmetry.space_group_name_H-M   'P 1'
#
loop_
_entity.id
_entity.type
_entity.pdbx_description
1 polymer ?
#
loop_
_entity_poly.entity_id
_entity_poly.type
_entity_poly.pdbx_seq_one_letter_code
_entity_poly.pdbx_strand_id
1 'polypeptide(L)'
;MGRRARDRRRQLQPQQRRERSGGGDQAGWAGGYPEIVKENELFERYYREQRIVPDGEWDAFMAALREPLPATLRITGYKSHAREILHCLKEKYFRELQHLEVDGQKVEMPQALSWYPEELAWHTNLSRKILRKSPQLERFHQFLVSETECGNISRQEAVSMIPPLLLNVNPDHKPLGATCPSASPPSG
;
A
#
# COMPACT_ATOMS: atom_id res chain seq x y z
N MET A 1 -41.35 16.33 74.85
CA MET A 1 -42.45 16.47 73.86
C MET A 1 -41.85 16.65 72.47
N GLY A 2 -42.47 16.09 71.42
CA GLY A 2 -42.21 16.46 70.00
C GLY A 2 -41.16 15.62 69.26
N ARG A 3 -41.50 14.46 68.69
CA ARG A 3 -41.92 14.20 67.29
C ARG A 3 -40.77 14.10 66.25
N ARG A 4 -40.52 12.84 65.86
CA ARG A 4 -40.23 12.28 64.50
C ARG A 4 -39.86 13.24 63.36
N ALA A 5 -38.76 12.93 62.67
CA ALA A 5 -38.78 12.67 61.22
C ALA A 5 -37.61 11.74 60.82
N ARG A 6 -37.94 10.68 60.09
CA ARG A 6 -37.01 9.74 59.45
C ARG A 6 -36.42 10.43 58.23
N ASP A 7 -35.12 10.26 57.98
CA ASP A 7 -34.72 9.98 56.60
C ASP A 7 -33.50 9.06 56.50
N ARG A 8 -33.56 8.20 55.48
CA ARG A 8 -32.80 6.96 55.36
C ARG A 8 -31.41 7.19 54.79
N ARG A 9 -30.44 6.76 55.59
CA ARG A 9 -29.06 6.32 55.27
C ARG A 9 -28.95 5.61 53.90
N ARG A 10 -28.23 6.21 52.95
CA ARG A 10 -27.44 5.47 51.94
C ARG A 10 -25.97 5.82 52.17
N GLN A 11 -25.19 4.81 52.50
CA GLN A 11 -23.79 4.87 52.87
C GLN A 11 -22.94 5.09 51.61
N LEU A 12 -22.15 6.16 51.59
CA LEU A 12 -21.00 6.31 50.70
C LEU A 12 -19.78 5.75 51.46
N GLN A 13 -19.17 4.69 50.93
CA GLN A 13 -17.91 4.15 51.47
C GLN A 13 -16.74 5.06 51.05
N PRO A 14 -15.77 5.30 51.95
CA PRO A 14 -14.64 6.18 51.66
C PRO A 14 -13.56 5.51 50.81
N GLN A 15 -13.04 6.32 49.89
CA GLN A 15 -12.02 6.06 48.88
C GLN A 15 -10.66 5.72 49.51
N GLN A 16 -10.20 4.47 49.36
CA GLN A 16 -8.82 4.09 49.67
C GLN A 16 -7.92 4.33 48.46
N ARG A 17 -7.12 5.39 48.56
CA ARG A 17 -6.04 5.75 47.64
C ARG A 17 -4.89 4.76 47.83
N ARG A 18 -4.77 3.77 46.92
CA ARG A 18 -3.59 2.90 46.83
C ARG A 18 -2.61 3.50 45.83
N GLU A 19 -1.55 4.10 46.35
CA GLU A 19 -0.34 4.41 45.59
C GLU A 19 0.31 3.10 45.13
N ARG A 20 0.30 2.86 43.82
CA ARG A 20 1.12 1.81 43.19
C ARG A 20 2.29 2.48 42.51
N SER A 21 3.41 2.51 43.23
CA SER A 21 4.73 2.56 42.61
C SER A 21 4.90 1.27 41.79
N GLY A 22 5.06 1.42 40.49
CA GLY A 22 5.27 0.34 39.55
C GLY A 22 6.01 0.91 38.36
N GLY A 23 7.35 0.93 38.46
CA GLY A 23 8.22 1.12 37.30
C GLY A 23 7.89 0.04 36.28
N GLY A 24 7.13 0.42 35.26
CA GLY A 24 6.90 -0.37 34.07
C GLY A 24 7.91 0.08 33.04
N ASP A 25 8.85 -0.82 32.74
CA ASP A 25 9.91 -0.65 31.75
C ASP A 25 9.43 0.08 30.51
N GLN A 26 10.07 1.22 30.27
CA GLN A 26 10.05 1.96 29.02
C GLN A 26 10.88 1.18 27.99
N ALA A 27 10.50 -0.07 27.73
CA ALA A 27 10.96 -0.82 26.57
C ALA A 27 10.16 -0.31 25.37
N GLY A 28 10.60 0.84 24.83
CA GLY A 28 10.23 1.23 23.47
C GLY A 28 10.45 0.03 22.56
N TRP A 29 9.49 -0.21 21.66
CA TRP A 29 9.55 -1.23 20.61
C TRP A 29 10.76 -0.96 19.70
N ALA A 30 11.95 -1.31 20.18
CA ALA A 30 13.23 -1.24 19.48
C ALA A 30 13.62 -2.63 18.92
N GLY A 31 12.62 -3.46 18.63
CA GLY A 31 12.80 -4.73 17.94
C GLY A 31 12.43 -4.55 16.48
N GLY A 32 13.42 -4.35 15.61
CA GLY A 32 13.21 -4.55 14.18
C GLY A 32 12.64 -5.94 13.94
N TYR A 33 11.67 -6.07 13.04
CA TYR A 33 11.12 -7.38 12.68
C TYR A 33 12.26 -8.33 12.27
N PRO A 34 12.23 -9.60 12.72
CA PRO A 34 13.22 -10.58 12.31
C PRO A 34 13.20 -10.70 10.77
N GLU A 35 14.37 -10.95 10.19
CA GLU A 35 14.53 -11.13 8.76
C GLU A 35 13.63 -12.28 8.28
N ILE A 36 12.77 -11.99 7.30
CA ILE A 36 11.80 -12.96 6.79
C ILE A 36 12.55 -13.98 5.94
N VAL A 37 12.60 -15.22 6.41
CA VAL A 37 13.12 -16.36 5.64
C VAL A 37 12.18 -16.64 4.47
N LYS A 38 12.66 -16.47 3.23
CA LYS A 38 11.87 -16.65 1.99
C LYS A 38 12.03 -18.05 1.38
N GLU A 39 12.28 -19.04 2.22
CA GLU A 39 12.52 -20.43 1.83
C GLU A 39 11.51 -21.32 2.55
N ASN A 40 10.89 -22.24 1.80
CA ASN A 40 9.93 -23.18 2.34
C ASN A 40 9.93 -24.44 1.47
N GLU A 41 10.49 -25.52 1.99
CA GLU A 41 10.63 -26.80 1.27
C GLU A 41 9.27 -27.41 0.87
N LEU A 42 8.23 -27.24 1.70
CA LEU A 42 6.88 -27.75 1.38
C LEU A 42 6.26 -26.97 0.23
N PHE A 43 6.46 -25.65 0.19
CA PHE A 43 6.02 -24.80 -0.91
C PHE A 43 6.73 -25.19 -2.21
N GLU A 44 8.07 -25.31 -2.17
CA GLU A 44 8.86 -25.65 -3.36
C GLU A 44 8.50 -27.02 -3.91
N ARG A 45 8.36 -28.04 -3.04
CA ARG A 45 7.93 -29.37 -3.46
C ARG A 45 6.54 -29.34 -4.09
N TYR A 46 5.58 -28.66 -3.46
CA TYR A 46 4.20 -28.59 -3.94
C TYR A 46 4.08 -27.97 -5.33
N TYR A 47 4.77 -26.86 -5.60
CA TYR A 47 4.72 -26.20 -6.91
C TYR A 47 5.58 -26.92 -7.97
N ARG A 48 6.67 -27.59 -7.57
CA ARG A 48 7.50 -28.39 -8.48
C ARG A 48 6.74 -29.63 -8.97
N GLU A 49 5.97 -30.29 -8.10
CA GLU A 49 5.17 -31.46 -8.46
C GLU A 49 4.03 -31.15 -9.45
N GLN A 50 3.51 -29.91 -9.45
CA GLN A 50 2.46 -29.49 -10.39
C GLN A 50 2.95 -29.32 -11.83
N ARG A 51 4.27 -29.26 -12.06
CA ARG A 51 4.88 -29.10 -13.40
C ARG A 51 4.33 -27.91 -14.18
N ILE A 52 4.01 -26.82 -13.46
CA ILE A 52 3.56 -25.55 -14.06
C ILE A 52 4.72 -24.73 -14.62
N VAL A 53 5.94 -24.94 -14.10
CA VAL A 53 7.17 -24.29 -14.57
C VAL A 53 7.91 -25.25 -15.50
N PRO A 54 8.36 -24.82 -16.69
CA PRO A 54 9.18 -25.63 -17.58
C PRO A 54 10.48 -26.12 -16.92
N ASP A 55 10.96 -27.28 -17.36
CA ASP A 55 12.22 -27.85 -16.87
C ASP A 55 13.40 -26.91 -17.16
N GLY A 56 14.18 -26.58 -16.12
CA GLY A 56 15.33 -25.66 -16.20
C GLY A 56 15.03 -24.21 -15.83
N GLU A 57 13.76 -23.81 -15.71
CA GLU A 57 13.38 -22.43 -15.32
C GLU A 57 13.05 -22.29 -13.82
N TRP A 58 13.07 -23.39 -13.07
CA TRP A 58 12.68 -23.41 -11.65
C TRP A 58 13.44 -22.41 -10.80
N ASP A 59 14.76 -22.33 -10.97
CA ASP A 59 15.60 -21.47 -10.15
C ASP A 59 15.33 -19.99 -10.45
N ALA A 60 15.08 -19.65 -11.71
CA ALA A 60 14.68 -18.31 -12.13
C ALA A 60 13.29 -17.93 -11.59
N PHE A 61 12.34 -18.88 -11.61
CA PHE A 61 11.02 -18.70 -11.04
C PHE A 61 11.07 -18.43 -9.52
N MET A 62 11.82 -19.25 -8.78
CA MET A 62 11.99 -19.05 -7.34
C MET A 62 12.77 -17.77 -7.01
N ALA A 63 13.74 -17.37 -7.84
CA ALA A 63 14.41 -16.09 -7.70
C ALA A 63 13.41 -14.93 -7.83
N ALA A 64 12.56 -14.94 -8.87
CA ALA A 64 11.54 -13.91 -9.08
C ALA A 64 10.52 -13.83 -7.92
N LEU A 65 10.10 -14.97 -7.36
CA LEU A 65 9.20 -14.99 -6.18
C LEU A 65 9.84 -14.39 -4.92
N ARG A 66 11.17 -14.44 -4.81
CA ARG A 66 11.90 -13.87 -3.67
C ARG A 66 12.13 -12.37 -3.83
N GLU A 67 12.05 -11.83 -5.04
CA GLU A 67 12.20 -10.40 -5.31
C GLU A 67 10.99 -9.59 -4.80
N PRO A 68 11.21 -8.38 -4.27
CA PRO A 68 10.11 -7.50 -3.89
C PRO A 68 9.38 -6.99 -5.15
N LEU A 69 8.05 -6.99 -5.09
CA LEU A 69 7.25 -6.46 -6.20
C LEU A 69 7.50 -4.97 -6.43
N PRO A 70 7.58 -4.52 -7.70
CA PRO A 70 7.67 -3.11 -8.03
C PRO A 70 6.41 -2.37 -7.58
N ALA A 71 6.55 -1.07 -7.28
CA ALA A 71 5.39 -0.23 -7.00
C ALA A 71 4.66 0.08 -8.30
N THR A 72 3.35 -0.12 -8.34
CA THR A 72 2.53 0.14 -9.53
C THR A 72 1.48 1.22 -9.22
N LEU A 73 1.30 2.13 -10.18
CA LEU A 73 0.42 3.29 -10.14
C LEU A 73 -0.58 3.19 -11.29
N ARG A 74 -1.85 3.48 -11.02
CA ARG A 74 -2.94 3.49 -11.99
C ARG A 74 -3.63 4.85 -12.00
N ILE A 75 -3.77 5.45 -13.17
CA ILE A 75 -4.50 6.70 -13.36
C ILE A 75 -5.98 6.35 -13.55
N THR A 76 -6.83 6.87 -12.67
CA THR A 76 -8.26 6.56 -12.53
C THR A 76 -9.19 7.75 -12.81
N GLY A 77 -8.65 8.92 -13.15
CA GLY A 77 -9.43 10.12 -13.47
C GLY A 77 -10.31 10.01 -14.72
N TYR A 78 -11.21 10.97 -14.92
CA TYR A 78 -12.01 11.11 -16.14
C TYR A 78 -11.12 11.19 -17.39
N LYS A 79 -11.59 10.70 -18.55
CA LYS A 79 -10.77 10.55 -19.78
C LYS A 79 -9.93 11.77 -20.16
N SER A 80 -10.48 12.99 -20.10
CA SER A 80 -9.72 14.22 -20.40
C SER A 80 -8.65 14.50 -19.35
N HIS A 81 -9.03 14.44 -18.07
CA HIS A 81 -8.14 14.73 -16.96
C HIS A 81 -7.03 13.68 -16.79
N ALA A 82 -7.34 12.40 -16.99
CA ALA A 82 -6.35 11.32 -17.00
C ALA A 82 -5.26 11.55 -18.05
N ARG A 83 -5.62 12.09 -19.22
CA ARG A 83 -4.65 12.44 -20.28
C ARG A 83 -3.81 13.65 -19.91
N GLU A 84 -4.39 14.66 -19.27
CA GLU A 84 -3.65 15.82 -18.76
C GLU A 84 -2.62 15.41 -17.70
N ILE A 85 -3.02 14.54 -16.76
CA ILE A 85 -2.14 13.97 -15.74
C ILE A 85 -1.02 13.18 -16.41
N LEU A 86 -1.35 12.27 -17.34
CA LEU A 86 -0.36 11.49 -18.08
C LEU A 86 0.63 12.39 -18.83
N HIS A 87 0.14 13.44 -19.48
CA HIS A 87 0.96 14.42 -20.19
C HIS A 87 1.90 15.17 -19.23
N CYS A 88 1.39 15.68 -18.11
CA CYS A 88 2.19 16.32 -17.06
C CYS A 88 3.26 15.38 -16.51
N LEU A 89 2.89 14.12 -16.29
CA LEU A 89 3.75 13.08 -15.75
C LEU A 89 4.94 12.77 -16.68
N LYS A 90 4.68 12.66 -17.98
CA LYS A 90 5.72 12.45 -19.02
C LYS A 90 6.57 13.68 -19.29
N GLU A 91 5.95 14.82 -19.51
CA GLU A 91 6.63 16.01 -20.00
C GLU A 91 7.41 16.75 -18.91
N LYS A 92 6.92 16.72 -17.67
CA LYS A 92 7.56 17.39 -16.54
C LYS A 92 8.41 16.41 -15.75
N TYR A 93 7.77 15.46 -15.07
CA TYR A 93 8.45 14.65 -14.07
C TYR A 93 9.40 13.63 -14.70
N PHE A 94 9.00 12.91 -15.74
CA PHE A 94 9.89 11.93 -16.36
C PHE A 94 11.13 12.54 -17.00
N ARG A 95 11.01 13.73 -17.62
CA ARG A 95 12.17 14.46 -18.15
C ARG A 95 13.12 14.89 -17.05
N GLU A 96 12.59 15.39 -15.92
CA GLU A 96 13.40 15.74 -14.74
C GLU A 96 14.09 14.52 -14.12
N LEU A 97 13.48 13.34 -14.19
CA LEU A 97 14.01 12.08 -13.65
C LEU A 97 15.05 11.41 -14.55
N GLN A 98 15.01 11.64 -15.87
CA GLN A 98 15.84 10.93 -16.86
C GLN A 98 17.35 11.04 -16.61
N HIS A 99 17.79 12.17 -16.05
CA HIS A 99 19.19 12.48 -15.79
C HIS A 99 19.52 12.51 -14.29
N LEU A 100 18.61 12.05 -13.44
CA LEU A 100 18.80 12.11 -12.01
C LEU A 100 19.61 10.91 -11.50
N GLU A 101 20.68 11.21 -10.79
CA GLU A 101 21.48 10.24 -10.05
C GLU A 101 21.33 10.50 -8.55
N VAL A 102 21.03 9.46 -7.79
CA VAL A 102 20.91 9.51 -6.34
C VAL A 102 21.87 8.47 -5.77
N ASP A 103 22.77 8.91 -4.89
CA ASP A 103 23.80 8.06 -4.27
C ASP A 103 24.69 7.31 -5.28
N GLY A 104 24.97 7.91 -6.43
CA GLY A 104 25.78 7.31 -7.50
C GLY A 104 25.07 6.20 -8.28
N GLN A 105 23.77 5.99 -8.04
CA GLN A 105 22.92 5.12 -8.85
C GLN A 105 21.95 5.95 -9.68
N LYS A 106 21.85 5.62 -10.97
CA LYS A 106 20.87 6.24 -11.85
C LYS A 106 19.46 5.80 -11.45
N VAL A 107 18.57 6.76 -11.30
CA VAL A 107 17.17 6.54 -10.97
C VAL A 107 16.50 5.78 -12.12
N GLU A 108 15.96 4.59 -11.84
CA GLU A 108 15.16 3.86 -12.83
C GLU A 108 13.87 4.61 -13.13
N MET A 109 13.63 4.85 -14.42
CA MET A 109 12.42 5.52 -14.86
C MET A 109 11.20 4.63 -14.69
N PRO A 110 10.04 5.19 -14.30
CA PRO A 110 8.79 4.46 -14.35
C PRO A 110 8.49 3.99 -15.78
N GLN A 111 7.99 2.77 -15.90
CA GLN A 111 7.71 2.12 -17.18
C GLN A 111 6.20 1.84 -17.30
N ALA A 112 5.66 2.04 -18.50
CA ALA A 112 4.25 1.76 -18.77
C ALA A 112 4.00 0.25 -18.82
N LEU A 113 2.88 -0.20 -18.28
CA LEU A 113 2.42 -1.57 -18.44
C LEU A 113 1.87 -1.74 -19.86
N SER A 114 2.60 -2.47 -20.71
CA SER A 114 2.30 -2.63 -22.14
C SER A 114 0.92 -3.21 -22.45
N TRP A 115 0.38 -4.01 -21.53
CA TRP A 115 -0.94 -4.64 -21.66
C TRP A 115 -2.08 -3.78 -21.08
N TYR A 116 -1.78 -2.68 -20.38
CA TYR A 116 -2.80 -1.79 -19.83
C TYR A 116 -3.15 -0.69 -20.86
N PRO A 117 -4.44 -0.44 -21.14
CA PRO A 117 -4.85 0.48 -22.20
C PRO A 117 -4.45 1.93 -21.92
N GLU A 118 -4.23 2.68 -23.01
CA GLU A 118 -3.95 4.13 -23.00
C GLU A 118 -2.74 4.55 -22.15
N GLU A 119 -1.85 3.61 -21.80
CA GLU A 119 -0.70 3.84 -20.91
C GLU A 119 -1.10 4.50 -19.57
N LEU A 120 -2.27 4.14 -19.05
CA LEU A 120 -2.77 4.70 -17.79
C LEU A 120 -2.24 3.96 -16.55
N ALA A 121 -1.39 2.94 -16.72
CA ALA A 121 -0.77 2.23 -15.62
C ALA A 121 0.74 2.09 -15.80
N TRP A 122 1.48 2.35 -14.72
CA TRP A 122 2.93 2.46 -14.72
C TRP A 122 3.51 1.72 -13.50
N HIS A 123 4.67 1.09 -13.66
CA HIS A 123 5.42 0.50 -12.56
C HIS A 123 6.76 1.22 -12.35
N THR A 124 7.24 1.21 -11.11
CA THR A 124 8.47 1.89 -10.72
C THR A 124 9.11 1.18 -9.52
N ASN A 125 10.44 1.14 -9.53
CA ASN A 125 11.25 0.62 -8.42
C ASN A 125 11.66 1.72 -7.42
N LEU A 126 11.11 2.92 -7.55
CA LEU A 126 11.41 4.04 -6.67
C LEU A 126 10.84 3.79 -5.27
N SER A 127 11.73 3.46 -4.34
CA SER A 127 11.38 3.33 -2.94
C SER A 127 11.05 4.70 -2.32
N ARG A 128 10.19 4.70 -1.29
CA ARG A 128 9.87 5.91 -0.50
C ARG A 128 11.13 6.57 0.08
N LYS A 129 12.17 5.79 0.37
CA LYS A 129 13.46 6.30 0.85
C LYS A 129 14.18 7.11 -0.23
N ILE A 130 14.20 6.62 -1.47
CA ILE A 130 14.82 7.31 -2.61
C ILE A 130 14.05 8.59 -2.94
N LEU A 131 12.71 8.53 -2.89
CA LEU A 131 11.85 9.67 -3.22
C LEU A 131 12.11 10.91 -2.35
N ARG A 132 12.64 10.74 -1.13
CA ARG A 132 12.95 11.82 -0.18
C ARG A 132 14.36 12.41 -0.28
N LYS A 133 15.22 11.83 -1.13
CA LYS A 133 16.65 12.19 -1.18
C LYS A 133 16.97 13.37 -2.09
N SER A 134 16.17 13.61 -3.12
CA SER A 134 16.34 14.74 -4.03
C SER A 134 15.13 15.67 -3.98
N PRO A 135 15.31 17.00 -4.04
CA PRO A 135 14.22 17.95 -4.21
C PRO A 135 13.33 17.68 -5.43
N GLN A 136 13.88 17.14 -6.52
CA GLN A 136 13.09 16.79 -7.72
C GLN A 136 12.17 15.59 -7.44
N LEU A 137 12.71 14.58 -6.76
CA LEU A 137 11.94 13.40 -6.36
C LEU A 137 10.89 13.73 -5.30
N GLU A 138 11.17 14.66 -4.39
CA GLU A 138 10.22 15.12 -3.38
C GLU A 138 9.03 15.83 -4.06
N ARG A 139 9.27 16.67 -5.07
CA ARG A 139 8.21 17.29 -5.88
C ARG A 139 7.37 16.26 -6.63
N PHE A 140 8.02 15.26 -7.22
CA PHE A 140 7.32 14.15 -7.87
C PHE A 140 6.47 13.36 -6.87
N HIS A 141 7.00 13.07 -5.69
CA HIS A 141 6.27 12.39 -4.62
C HIS A 141 5.07 13.22 -4.13
N GLN A 142 5.23 14.53 -3.92
CA GLN A 142 4.13 15.42 -3.55
C GLN A 142 3.02 15.42 -4.59
N PHE A 143 3.38 15.44 -5.89
CA PHE A 143 2.42 15.31 -6.98
C PHE A 143 1.69 13.97 -6.95
N LEU A 144 2.39 12.85 -6.77
CA LEU A 144 1.74 11.54 -6.65
C LEU A 144 0.78 11.48 -5.45
N VAL A 145 1.16 12.08 -4.33
CA VAL A 145 0.31 12.15 -3.13
C VAL A 145 -0.93 13.00 -3.41
N SER A 146 -0.79 14.19 -3.99
CA SER A 146 -1.94 15.06 -4.30
C SER A 146 -2.93 14.41 -5.26
N GLU A 147 -2.42 13.78 -6.33
CA GLU A 147 -3.29 13.07 -7.29
C GLU A 147 -3.94 11.82 -6.69
N THR A 148 -3.28 11.19 -5.70
CA THR A 148 -3.88 10.08 -4.95
C THR A 148 -5.00 10.57 -4.03
N GLU A 149 -4.79 11.69 -3.34
CA GLU A 149 -5.80 12.31 -2.47
C GLU A 149 -7.03 12.78 -3.27
N CYS A 150 -6.82 13.28 -4.50
CA CYS A 150 -7.90 13.62 -5.42
C CYS A 150 -8.60 12.39 -6.04
N GLY A 151 -8.09 11.17 -5.85
CA GLY A 151 -8.63 9.95 -6.44
C GLY A 151 -8.31 9.77 -7.93
N ASN A 152 -7.41 10.58 -8.47
CA ASN A 152 -6.98 10.52 -9.86
C ASN A 152 -5.89 9.46 -10.09
N ILE A 153 -5.13 9.11 -9.06
CA ILE A 153 -4.15 8.04 -9.06
C ILE A 153 -4.45 7.06 -7.93
N SER A 154 -4.29 5.78 -8.18
CA SER A 154 -4.32 4.75 -7.15
C SER A 154 -3.07 3.86 -7.21
N ARG A 155 -2.59 3.44 -6.04
CA ARG A 155 -1.58 2.37 -5.96
C ARG A 155 -2.30 1.03 -6.01
N GLN A 156 -2.02 0.23 -7.03
CA GLN A 156 -2.66 -1.07 -7.22
C GLN A 156 -1.63 -2.07 -7.76
N GLU A 157 -1.69 -3.30 -7.29
CA GLU A 157 -0.83 -4.37 -7.81
C GLU A 157 -1.16 -4.67 -9.27
N ALA A 158 -0.13 -4.84 -10.10
CA ALA A 158 -0.25 -5.04 -11.55
C ALA A 158 -1.20 -6.19 -11.90
N VAL A 159 -1.02 -7.36 -11.29
CA VAL A 159 -1.81 -8.56 -11.58
C VAL A 159 -3.27 -8.41 -11.16
N SER A 160 -3.56 -7.61 -10.13
CA SER A 160 -4.93 -7.32 -9.67
C SER A 160 -5.71 -6.44 -10.66
N MET A 161 -5.06 -5.81 -11.63
CA MET A 161 -5.72 -5.02 -12.68
C MET A 161 -6.21 -5.86 -13.87
N ILE A 162 -5.74 -7.11 -14.01
CA ILE A 162 -6.08 -7.98 -15.14
C ILE A 162 -7.55 -8.46 -15.10
N PRO A 163 -8.08 -8.96 -13.97
CA PRO A 163 -9.43 -9.52 -13.96
C PRO A 163 -10.53 -8.53 -14.40
N PRO A 164 -10.52 -7.25 -13.98
CA PRO A 164 -11.50 -6.28 -14.46
C PRO A 164 -11.44 -6.02 -15.97
N LEU A 165 -10.25 -6.08 -16.58
CA LEU A 165 -10.09 -5.89 -18.03
C LEU A 165 -10.66 -7.06 -18.81
N LEU A 166 -10.46 -8.30 -18.32
CA LEU A 166 -10.97 -9.51 -18.96
C LEU A 166 -12.48 -9.71 -18.76
N LEU A 167 -13.04 -9.21 -17.67
CA LEU A 167 -14.48 -9.33 -17.38
C LEU A 167 -15.36 -8.52 -18.36
N ASN A 168 -14.78 -7.52 -19.04
CA ASN A 168 -15.43 -6.71 -20.09
C ASN A 168 -16.87 -6.28 -19.73
N VAL A 169 -17.00 -5.65 -18.56
CA VAL A 169 -18.30 -5.23 -18.01
C VAL A 169 -18.86 -4.07 -18.84
N ASN A 170 -20.07 -4.25 -19.39
CA ASN A 170 -20.80 -3.20 -20.06
C ASN A 170 -21.68 -2.40 -19.08
N PRO A 171 -22.07 -1.15 -19.40
CA PRO A 171 -22.92 -0.33 -18.54
C PRO A 171 -24.25 -1.00 -18.11
N ASP A 172 -24.78 -1.89 -18.94
CA ASP A 172 -26.04 -2.61 -18.67
C ASP A 172 -25.85 -3.86 -17.78
N HIS A 173 -24.60 -4.25 -17.50
CA HIS A 173 -24.29 -5.38 -16.64
C HIS A 173 -24.37 -4.95 -15.16
N LYS A 174 -24.87 -5.86 -14.31
CA LYS A 174 -24.83 -5.72 -12.84
C LYS A 174 -23.71 -6.60 -12.28
N PRO A 175 -22.46 -6.11 -12.21
CA PRO A 175 -21.36 -6.90 -11.66
C PRO A 175 -21.55 -7.09 -10.14
N LEU A 176 -21.28 -8.30 -9.65
CA LEU A 176 -21.28 -8.65 -8.24
C LEU A 176 -19.83 -8.98 -7.83
N GLY A 177 -19.27 -8.22 -6.89
CA GLY A 177 -17.96 -8.51 -6.31
C GLY A 177 -18.11 -9.42 -5.09
N ALA A 178 -17.69 -10.69 -5.20
CA ALA A 178 -17.82 -11.67 -4.11
C ALA A 178 -16.87 -11.40 -2.93
N THR A 179 -15.83 -10.59 -3.12
CA THR A 179 -14.83 -10.25 -2.10
C THR A 179 -14.52 -8.77 -2.14
N CYS A 180 -15.00 -8.01 -1.16
CA CYS A 180 -14.55 -6.65 -0.88
C CYS A 180 -13.64 -6.68 0.37
N PRO A 181 -12.37 -6.22 0.30
CA PRO A 181 -11.61 -5.98 1.51
C PRO A 181 -12.28 -4.86 2.31
N SER A 182 -12.31 -5.01 3.64
CA SER A 182 -12.93 -4.05 4.56
C SER A 182 -12.29 -2.67 4.38
N ALA A 183 -13.01 -1.73 3.76
CA ALA A 183 -12.72 -0.32 3.91
C ALA A 183 -12.97 0.02 5.39
N SER A 184 -11.96 0.53 6.08
CA SER A 184 -12.13 1.09 7.43
C SER A 184 -13.26 2.12 7.37
N PRO A 185 -14.27 2.03 8.26
CA PRO A 185 -15.36 3.00 8.26
C PRO A 185 -14.79 4.40 8.54
N PRO A 186 -15.29 5.45 7.86
CA PRO A 186 -14.94 6.81 8.23
C PRO A 186 -15.35 7.03 9.68
N SER A 187 -14.40 7.48 10.50
CA SER A 187 -14.66 7.95 11.85
C SER A 187 -15.57 9.16 11.74
N GLY A 188 -16.81 9.03 12.25
CA GLY A 188 -17.73 10.15 12.41
C GLY A 188 -17.37 11.04 13.59
#